data_AF-A8CCY6-F1
#
_entry.id   AF-A8CCY6-F1
#
_cell.length_a   1.000
_cell.length_b   1.000
_cell.length_c   1.000
_cell.angle_alpha   90.00
_cell.angle_beta   90.00
_cell.angle_gamma   90.00
#
_symmetry.space_group_name_H-M   'P 1'
#
loop_
_entity.id
_entity.type
_entity.pdbx_description
1 polymer ?
#
loop_
_entity_poly.entity_id
_entity_poly.type
_entity_poly.pdbx_seq_one_letter_code
_entity_poly.pdbx_strand_id
1 'polypeptide(L)'
;IYYGEPAWPNDLLYIFPVCILGTIACCIGLAVLEPTPLGEKADPFATPLEILPEWYFFPTFNLLRVIPNKLLGVLSMAAVPIGLFTVPFIENVNKFQNPFRRPIASLVFLFGTFAAF
;
A
#
# COMPACT_ATOMS: atom_id res chain seq x y z
N ILE A 1 29.26 6.12 9.30
CA ILE A 1 30.49 5.33 8.99
C ILE A 1 31.01 4.74 10.29
N TYR A 2 30.24 3.87 10.96
CA TYR A 2 30.68 3.37 12.27
C TYR A 2 30.90 1.86 12.30
N TYR A 3 30.10 1.05 11.59
CA TYR A 3 30.36 -0.37 11.35
C TYR A 3 29.63 -0.81 10.07
N GLY A 4 30.02 -1.95 9.49
CA GLY A 4 29.37 -2.55 8.32
C GLY A 4 30.09 -2.28 6.99
N GLU A 5 29.42 -2.64 5.89
CA GLU A 5 29.92 -2.40 4.54
C GLU A 5 29.94 -0.89 4.22
N PRO A 6 31.00 -0.36 3.57
CA PRO A 6 31.02 1.03 3.14
C PRO A 6 29.91 1.32 2.13
N ALA A 7 28.96 2.19 2.51
CA ALA A 7 27.87 2.59 1.61
C ALA A 7 28.39 3.16 0.28
N TRP A 8 29.49 3.90 0.32
CA TRP A 8 30.21 4.33 -0.88
C TRP A 8 31.52 3.53 -1.05
N PRO A 9 31.83 3.02 -2.25
CA PRO A 9 31.00 3.02 -3.46
C PRO A 9 30.05 1.82 -3.54
N ASN A 10 30.19 0.83 -2.67
CA ASN A 10 29.62 -0.51 -2.86
C ASN A 10 28.10 -0.50 -3.07
N ASP A 11 27.35 0.04 -2.12
CA ASP A 11 25.88 0.09 -2.24
C ASP A 11 25.44 1.20 -3.19
N LEU A 12 25.93 2.41 -2.98
CA LEU A 12 25.42 3.61 -3.66
C LEU A 12 25.76 3.67 -5.14
N LEU A 13 26.96 3.23 -5.54
CA LEU A 13 27.42 3.31 -6.92
C LEU A 13 27.16 2.01 -7.68
N TYR A 14 27.27 0.85 -7.04
CA TYR A 14 27.12 -0.43 -7.75
C TYR A 14 25.75 -1.07 -7.57
N ILE A 15 25.22 -1.17 -6.36
CA ILE A 15 23.94 -1.86 -6.11
C ILE A 15 22.74 -0.99 -6.51
N PHE A 16 22.75 0.30 -6.16
CA PHE A 16 21.61 1.18 -6.40
C PHE A 16 21.25 1.30 -7.89
N PRO A 17 22.19 1.53 -8.82
CA PRO A 17 21.87 1.56 -10.24
C PRO A 17 21.31 0.24 -10.77
N VAL A 18 21.77 -0.90 -10.24
CA VAL A 18 21.23 -2.22 -10.63
C VAL A 18 19.77 -2.35 -10.21
N CYS A 19 19.41 -1.93 -8.99
CA CYS A 19 18.02 -1.92 -8.54
C CYS A 19 17.14 -0.93 -9.36
N ILE A 20 17.68 0.25 -9.65
CA ILE A 20 16.97 1.27 -10.45
C ILE A 20 16.72 0.77 -11.87
N LEU A 21 17.76 0.27 -12.55
CA LEU A 21 17.63 -0.24 -13.91
C LEU A 21 16.76 -1.50 -13.95
N GLY A 22 16.84 -2.36 -12.95
CA GLY A 22 15.98 -3.54 -12.83
C GLY A 22 14.50 -3.17 -12.68
N THR A 23 14.16 -2.24 -11.79
CA THR A 23 12.78 -1.77 -11.61
C THR A 23 12.25 -1.07 -12.87
N ILE A 24 13.06 -0.22 -13.52
CA ILE A 24 12.71 0.41 -14.79
C ILE A 24 12.47 -0.63 -15.88
N ALA A 25 13.36 -1.63 -16.01
CA ALA A 25 13.23 -2.69 -17.00
C ALA A 25 11.95 -3.51 -16.79
N CYS A 26 11.59 -3.83 -15.53
CA CYS A 26 10.32 -4.49 -15.22
C CYS A 26 9.11 -3.63 -15.62
N CYS A 27 9.10 -2.34 -15.28
CA CYS A 27 8.01 -1.44 -15.64
C CYS A 27 7.86 -1.29 -17.15
N ILE A 28 8.96 -1.12 -17.89
CA ILE A 28 8.96 -1.03 -19.35
C ILE A 28 8.51 -2.36 -19.96
N GLY A 29 9.03 -3.48 -19.45
CA GLY A 29 8.65 -4.82 -19.90
C GLY A 29 7.15 -5.04 -19.80
N LEU A 30 6.54 -4.76 -18.64
CA LEU A 30 5.10 -4.86 -18.45
C LEU A 30 4.33 -3.90 -19.38
N ALA A 31 4.76 -2.64 -19.50
CA ALA A 31 4.09 -1.65 -20.35
C ALA A 31 4.11 -2.01 -21.85
N VAL A 32 5.16 -2.67 -22.32
CA VAL A 32 5.30 -3.11 -23.72
C VAL A 32 4.54 -4.42 -23.96
N LEU A 33 4.57 -5.36 -23.01
CA LEU A 33 3.88 -6.65 -23.14
C LEU A 33 2.37 -6.52 -23.01
N GLU A 34 1.89 -5.64 -22.14
CA GLU A 34 0.46 -5.40 -21.89
C GLU A 34 0.13 -3.89 -22.01
N PRO A 35 0.05 -3.36 -23.24
CA PRO A 35 -0.28 -1.96 -23.45
C PRO A 35 -1.73 -1.67 -23.03
N THR A 36 -1.94 -0.57 -22.31
CA THR A 36 -3.27 -0.20 -21.84
C THR A 36 -4.17 0.30 -22.99
N PRO A 37 -5.40 -0.24 -23.15
CA PRO A 37 -6.33 0.26 -24.15
C PRO A 37 -6.93 1.60 -23.73
N LEU A 38 -7.18 2.48 -24.70
CA LEU A 38 -7.91 3.71 -24.46
C LEU A 38 -9.42 3.40 -24.31
N GLY A 39 -10.02 3.83 -23.19
CA GLY A 39 -11.45 3.70 -22.94
C GLY A 39 -12.30 4.67 -23.75
N GLU A 40 -13.62 4.52 -23.63
CA GLU A 40 -14.60 5.44 -24.22
C GLU A 40 -14.53 6.82 -23.55
N LYS A 41 -14.97 7.87 -24.27
CA LYS A 41 -15.06 9.22 -23.69
C LYS A 41 -16.15 9.25 -22.62
N ALA A 42 -15.90 9.99 -21.54
CA ALA A 42 -16.85 10.14 -20.45
C ALA A 42 -18.17 10.78 -20.93
N ASP A 43 -19.29 10.13 -20.60
CA ASP A 43 -20.66 10.63 -20.81
C ASP A 43 -21.37 10.78 -19.45
N PRO A 44 -21.74 11.99 -19.02
CA PRO A 44 -22.45 12.21 -17.75
C PRO A 44 -23.84 11.53 -17.67
N PHE A 45 -24.45 11.18 -18.80
CA PHE A 45 -25.80 10.60 -18.84
C PHE A 45 -25.83 9.07 -18.95
N ALA A 46 -24.66 8.42 -19.13
CA ALA A 46 -24.55 6.98 -19.27
C ALA A 46 -23.60 6.41 -18.18
N THR A 47 -24.15 5.63 -17.25
CA THR A 47 -23.35 4.90 -16.25
C THR A 47 -22.94 3.52 -16.77
N PRO A 48 -21.66 3.16 -16.78
CA PRO A 48 -21.22 1.82 -17.19
C PRO A 48 -21.67 0.75 -16.19
N LEU A 49 -21.77 -0.50 -16.65
CA LEU A 49 -22.25 -1.64 -15.84
C LEU A 49 -21.34 -1.95 -14.65
N GLU A 50 -20.02 -1.85 -14.84
CA GLU A 50 -19.01 -2.14 -13.83
C GLU A 50 -18.26 -0.86 -13.47
N ILE A 51 -18.46 -0.36 -12.24
CA ILE A 51 -17.76 0.80 -11.69
C ILE A 51 -16.91 0.30 -10.52
N LEU A 52 -15.60 0.18 -10.77
CA LEU A 52 -14.59 -0.26 -9.82
C LEU A 52 -13.46 0.78 -9.80
N PRO A 53 -12.95 1.14 -8.61
CA PRO A 53 -11.75 1.97 -8.51
C PRO A 53 -10.50 1.15 -8.79
N GLU A 54 -9.32 1.74 -8.60
CA GLU A 54 -8.06 1.00 -8.66
C GLU A 54 -7.93 0.02 -7.49
N TRP A 55 -7.12 -1.03 -7.68
CA TRP A 55 -7.04 -2.20 -6.80
C TRP A 55 -6.70 -1.87 -5.34
N TYR A 56 -5.85 -0.86 -5.10
CA TYR A 56 -5.48 -0.44 -3.74
C TYR A 56 -6.61 0.29 -3.00
N PHE A 57 -7.68 0.70 -3.70
CA PHE A 57 -8.88 1.25 -3.09
C PHE A 57 -9.97 0.21 -2.83
N PHE A 58 -9.80 -1.06 -3.24
CA PHE A 58 -10.82 -2.09 -3.02
C PHE A 58 -11.24 -2.25 -1.54
N PRO A 59 -10.33 -2.25 -0.55
CA PRO A 59 -10.73 -2.42 0.85
C PRO A 59 -11.63 -1.29 1.35
N THR A 60 -11.27 -0.04 1.05
CA THR A 60 -12.03 1.14 1.46
C THR A 60 -13.34 1.28 0.69
N PHE A 61 -13.35 0.90 -0.58
CA PHE A 61 -14.54 0.88 -1.43
C PHE A 61 -15.57 -0.16 -1.01
N ASN A 62 -15.13 -1.38 -0.68
CA ASN A 62 -16.00 -2.43 -0.17
C ASN A 62 -16.66 -1.99 1.15
N LEU A 63 -15.89 -1.39 2.04
CA LEU A 63 -16.38 -0.88 3.31
C LEU A 63 -17.43 0.24 3.09
N LEU A 64 -17.18 1.16 2.15
CA LEU A 64 -18.14 2.22 1.78
C LEU A 64 -19.48 1.68 1.25
N ARG A 65 -19.48 0.53 0.56
CA ARG A 65 -20.69 -0.13 0.04
C ARG A 65 -21.44 -0.94 1.11
N VAL A 66 -20.74 -1.51 2.08
CA VAL A 66 -21.32 -2.38 3.12
C VAL A 66 -21.94 -1.57 4.26
N ILE A 67 -21.37 -0.41 4.61
CA ILE A 67 -21.92 0.43 5.68
C ILE A 67 -23.12 1.23 5.17
N PRO A 68 -24.33 1.05 5.73
CA PRO A 68 -25.53 1.75 5.25
C PRO A 68 -25.52 3.26 5.56
N ASN A 69 -24.83 3.67 6.63
CA ASN A 69 -24.72 5.07 7.02
C ASN A 69 -23.55 5.76 6.29
N LYS A 70 -23.86 6.74 5.45
CA LYS A 70 -22.88 7.51 4.67
C LYS A 70 -21.79 8.17 5.53
N LEU A 71 -22.14 8.71 6.70
CA LEU A 71 -21.18 9.37 7.58
C LEU A 71 -20.19 8.37 8.17
N LEU A 72 -20.69 7.21 8.63
CA LEU A 72 -19.82 6.14 9.15
C LEU A 72 -18.90 5.57 8.07
N GLY A 73 -19.38 5.42 6.84
CA GLY A 73 -18.57 4.98 5.69
C GLY A 73 -17.40 5.93 5.39
N VAL A 74 -17.65 7.24 5.42
CA VAL A 74 -16.57 8.25 5.24
C VAL A 74 -15.60 8.24 6.41
N LEU A 75 -16.09 8.15 7.65
CA LEU A 75 -15.22 8.08 8.83
C LEU A 75 -14.32 6.84 8.83
N SER A 76 -14.81 5.69 8.40
CA SER A 76 -13.99 4.49 8.28
C SER A 76 -12.89 4.60 7.24
N MET A 77 -13.10 5.32 6.14
CA MET A 77 -12.04 5.58 5.16
C MET A 77 -10.94 6.46 5.76
N ALA A 78 -11.33 7.51 6.50
CA ALA A 78 -10.38 8.38 7.19
C ALA A 78 -9.65 7.69 8.36
N ALA A 79 -10.28 6.68 8.98
CA ALA A 79 -9.70 5.93 10.09
C ALA A 79 -8.44 5.15 9.70
N VAL A 80 -8.28 4.73 8.43
CA VAL A 80 -7.10 3.98 7.97
C VAL A 80 -5.80 4.79 8.10
N PRO A 81 -5.65 5.96 7.44
CA PRO A 81 -4.44 6.76 7.58
C PRO A 81 -4.25 7.33 8.99
N ILE A 82 -5.33 7.71 9.68
CA ILE A 82 -5.26 8.21 11.06
C ILE A 82 -4.77 7.10 12.01
N GLY A 83 -5.30 5.88 11.87
CA GLY A 83 -4.86 4.72 12.64
C GLY A 83 -3.39 4.42 12.41
N LEU A 84 -2.93 4.38 11.16
CA LEU A 84 -1.52 4.18 10.81
C LEU A 84 -0.62 5.26 11.40
N PHE A 85 -1.06 6.52 11.40
CA PHE A 85 -0.33 7.61 12.03
C PHE A 85 -0.15 7.41 13.54
N THR A 86 -1.12 6.80 14.22
CA THR A 86 -1.05 6.54 15.66
C THR A 86 -0.15 5.37 16.06
N VAL A 87 0.23 4.50 15.12
CA VAL A 87 1.04 3.28 15.37
C VAL A 87 2.32 3.55 16.17
N PRO A 88 3.24 4.46 15.77
CA PRO A 88 4.48 4.68 16.53
C PRO A 88 4.24 5.19 17.95
N PHE A 89 3.11 5.84 18.22
CA PHE A 89 2.76 6.33 19.56
C PHE A 89 2.21 5.20 20.44
N ILE A 90 1.38 4.32 19.89
CA ILE A 90 0.83 3.15 20.58
C ILE A 90 1.93 2.12 20.87
N GLU A 91 2.82 1.92 19.91
CA GLU A 91 3.86 0.88 19.97
C GLU A 91 5.11 1.30 20.77
N ASN A 92 5.22 2.56 21.19
CA ASN A 92 6.35 3.09 21.97
C ASN A 92 6.51 2.42 23.35
N VAL A 93 5.53 1.61 23.79
CA VAL A 93 5.60 0.84 25.03
C VAL A 93 6.81 -0.11 25.07
N ASN A 94 7.27 -0.61 23.92
CA ASN A 94 8.42 -1.51 23.83
C ASN A 94 9.47 -1.03 22.81
N LYS A 95 10.75 -1.33 23.09
CA LYS A 95 11.89 -1.00 22.20
C LYS A 95 12.26 -2.12 21.23
N PHE A 96 11.55 -3.25 21.29
CA PHE A 96 11.86 -4.39 20.44
C PHE A 96 11.48 -4.05 18.99
N GLN A 97 12.35 -4.42 18.04
CA GLN A 97 12.08 -4.24 16.60
C GLN A 97 11.72 -5.57 15.91
N ASN A 98 12.22 -6.69 16.45
CA ASN A 98 11.97 -8.00 15.89
C ASN A 98 10.48 -8.42 16.09
N PRO A 99 9.73 -8.73 15.01
CA PRO A 99 8.32 -9.15 15.10
C PRO A 99 8.08 -10.36 16.01
N PHE A 100 9.02 -11.30 16.10
CA PHE A 100 8.92 -12.47 16.98
C PHE A 100 8.98 -12.11 18.48
N ARG A 101 9.51 -10.93 18.81
CA ARG A 101 9.54 -10.38 20.18
C ARG A 101 8.35 -9.47 20.48
N ARG A 102 7.44 -9.30 19.53
CA ARG A 102 6.25 -8.43 19.62
C ARG A 102 4.98 -9.20 19.19
N PRO A 103 4.67 -10.34 19.84
CA PRO A 103 3.65 -11.26 19.34
C PRO A 103 2.27 -10.61 19.17
N ILE A 104 1.87 -9.73 20.10
CA ILE A 104 0.57 -9.03 20.03
C ILE A 104 0.50 -8.10 18.82
N ALA A 105 1.52 -7.24 18.62
CA ALA A 105 1.57 -6.33 17.49
C ALA A 105 1.59 -7.07 16.15
N SER A 106 2.40 -8.13 16.05
CA SER A 106 2.49 -8.98 14.86
C SER A 106 1.16 -9.66 14.54
N LEU A 107 0.43 -10.15 15.55
CA LEU A 107 -0.90 -10.74 15.36
C LEU A 107 -1.93 -9.70 14.90
N VAL A 108 -1.94 -8.51 15.49
CA VAL A 108 -2.84 -7.42 15.08
C VAL A 108 -2.56 -7.00 13.63
N PHE A 109 -1.27 -6.89 13.25
CA PHE A 109 -0.88 -6.57 11.88
C PHE A 109 -1.34 -7.65 10.89
N LEU A 110 -1.11 -8.93 11.20
CA LEU A 110 -1.56 -10.03 10.34
C LEU A 110 -3.08 -10.07 10.22
N PHE A 111 -3.80 -9.98 11.35
CA PHE A 111 -5.25 -9.93 11.35
C PHE A 111 -5.79 -8.76 10.51
N GLY A 112 -5.24 -7.55 10.70
CA GLY A 112 -5.64 -6.38 9.93
C GLY A 112 -5.36 -6.53 8.42
N THR A 113 -4.24 -7.15 8.06
CA THR A 113 -3.90 -7.44 6.66
C THR A 113 -4.90 -8.42 6.06
N PHE A 114 -5.20 -9.53 6.74
CA PHE A 114 -6.19 -10.51 6.26
C PHE A 114 -7.62 -9.96 6.21
N ALA A 115 -8.00 -9.08 7.13
CA ALA A 115 -9.33 -8.47 7.13
C ALA A 115 -9.53 -7.43 6.01
N ALA A 116 -8.44 -6.90 5.44
CA ALA A 116 -8.48 -5.90 4.38
C ALA A 116 -8.58 -6.51 2.97
N PHE A 117 -8.19 -7.78 2.80
CA PHE A 117 -8.28 -8.53 1.53
C PHE A 117 -9.54 -9.40 1.49
#